data_AF-A0A7S2HAF0-F1
#
_entry.id   AF-A0A7S2HAF0-F1
#
_cell.length_a   1.000
_cell.length_b   1.000
_cell.length_c   1.000
_cell.angle_alpha   90.00
_cell.angle_beta   90.00
_cell.angle_gamma   90.00
#
_symmetry.space_group_name_H-M   'P 1'
#
loop_
_entity.id
_entity.type
_entity.pdbx_description
1 polymer ?
#
loop_
_entity_poly.entity_id
_entity_poly.type
_entity_poly.pdbx_seq_one_letter_code
_entity_poly.pdbx_strand_id
1 'polypeptide(L)'
;IYSINANTYPARSATIMSFHGKRSSSSSSRQQHHGLLFATICIILLLHTKITTVEAFTITTTKLKCTTSALNDLRNLSSQSSSTTTVPTVGRTTYPSLNNNNNSRRSVNYSPKYELSMSSNNNNEKEYSVEIRLREEAESPFRKVRFLVYAALLGGALTSLAVSTARIAAALAGVNTDLMDQSLTNAIVDLSGIVVIGYLFKRDVDAQESRLKRAAKGADFAKLAIRGSSSLLEGAAENASLTSKSGRSTVSVPLSSLRRGRGVDKRVVIAAGGRDKISEVLKEAQDLGDDILSLNDLVIVPVVLPQCTAPLGLDVELIEQENILLPAGGNWRSVLGDEAEDAVNQGVDVEKEGFCIVLKKNGRVGQRTRGIYLSRMCGEVTERREMGLDVKNI
;
A
#
# COMPACT_ATOMS: atom_id res chain seq x y z
N ILE A 1 69.76 -6.36 -22.55
CA ILE A 1 69.34 -6.59 -23.94
C ILE A 1 68.01 -7.34 -23.87
N TYR A 2 66.91 -6.59 -23.76
CA TYR A 2 65.53 -7.06 -23.78
C TYR A 2 64.83 -6.24 -24.86
N SER A 3 64.14 -6.91 -25.79
CA SER A 3 63.22 -6.24 -26.71
C SER A 3 62.01 -7.15 -26.88
N ILE A 4 60.90 -6.72 -26.29
CA ILE A 4 59.57 -7.32 -26.42
C ILE A 4 58.84 -6.54 -27.52
N ASN A 5 58.23 -7.31 -28.41
CA ASN A 5 57.53 -6.88 -29.61
C ASN A 5 56.17 -6.27 -29.24
N ALA A 6 55.83 -5.11 -29.80
CA ALA A 6 54.54 -4.44 -29.64
C ALA A 6 53.94 -4.17 -31.02
N ASN A 7 52.73 -4.69 -31.25
CA ASN A 7 51.77 -4.41 -32.34
C ASN A 7 50.57 -5.35 -32.04
N THR A 8 49.29 -5.02 -32.03
CA THR A 8 48.51 -3.93 -32.62
C THR A 8 47.12 -3.96 -31.95
N TYR A 9 46.54 -2.82 -31.56
CA TYR A 9 45.10 -2.71 -31.25
C TYR A 9 44.45 -1.75 -32.26
N PRO A 10 43.30 -2.06 -32.88
CA PRO A 10 42.58 -1.09 -33.69
C PRO A 10 41.69 -0.19 -32.81
N ALA A 11 41.75 1.10 -33.14
CA ALA A 11 40.96 2.18 -32.55
C ALA A 11 39.45 1.93 -32.69
N ARG A 12 38.72 2.06 -31.58
CA ARG A 12 37.26 2.24 -31.59
C ARG A 12 36.93 3.72 -31.52
N SER A 13 36.22 4.15 -32.56
CA SER A 13 35.65 5.47 -32.78
C SER A 13 34.64 5.82 -31.68
N ALA A 14 34.88 6.93 -30.99
CA ALA A 14 33.96 7.49 -30.00
C ALA A 14 32.82 8.21 -30.73
N THR A 15 31.64 7.59 -30.77
CA THR A 15 30.39 8.26 -31.16
C THR A 15 29.83 8.98 -29.95
N ILE A 16 29.93 10.31 -29.96
CA ILE A 16 29.29 11.19 -28.97
C ILE A 16 27.79 11.22 -29.29
N MET A 17 27.00 10.40 -28.59
CA MET A 17 25.54 10.56 -28.55
C MET A 17 25.17 11.51 -27.41
N SER A 18 24.72 12.70 -27.78
CA SER A 18 24.07 13.68 -26.91
C SER A 18 22.71 13.13 -26.46
N PHE A 19 22.60 12.71 -25.19
CA PHE A 19 21.33 12.37 -24.55
C PHE A 19 20.79 13.61 -23.82
N HIS A 20 19.72 14.19 -24.36
CA HIS A 20 18.88 15.15 -23.66
C HIS A 20 18.06 14.43 -22.59
N GLY A 21 18.60 14.37 -21.36
CA GLY A 21 17.91 13.87 -20.19
C GLY A 21 16.85 14.86 -19.69
N LYS A 22 15.57 14.58 -19.95
CA LYS A 22 14.46 15.12 -19.15
C LYS A 22 14.51 14.47 -17.76
N ARG A 23 15.02 15.21 -16.77
CA ARG A 23 14.95 14.86 -15.35
C ARG A 23 13.49 14.88 -14.89
N SER A 24 12.88 13.70 -14.72
CA SER A 24 11.64 13.55 -13.97
C SER A 24 11.94 13.55 -12.47
N SER A 25 11.31 14.49 -11.78
CA SER A 25 11.40 14.83 -10.36
C SER A 25 11.08 13.67 -9.41
N SER A 26 12.11 13.15 -8.73
CA SER A 26 11.97 12.35 -7.50
C SER A 26 12.13 13.27 -6.27
N SER A 27 11.10 14.04 -5.94
CA SER A 27 11.06 14.93 -4.76
C SER A 27 9.79 14.78 -3.92
N SER A 28 9.16 13.60 -3.94
CA SER A 28 7.83 13.41 -3.33
C SER A 28 7.84 13.04 -1.84
N SER A 29 8.95 12.60 -1.23
CA SER A 29 8.95 12.23 0.20
C SER A 29 9.33 13.39 1.15
N ARG A 30 10.17 14.34 0.71
CA ARG A 30 10.49 15.53 1.51
C ARG A 30 9.33 16.55 1.56
N GLN A 31 8.47 16.61 0.54
CA GLN A 31 7.29 17.49 0.56
C GLN A 31 6.23 17.09 1.59
N GLN A 32 6.15 15.81 2.00
CA GLN A 32 5.13 15.36 2.95
C GLN A 32 5.36 15.86 4.38
N HIS A 33 6.61 16.02 4.80
CA HIS A 33 6.93 16.53 6.13
C HIS A 33 6.70 18.04 6.26
N HIS A 34 6.98 18.82 5.20
CA HIS A 34 6.71 20.26 5.21
C HIS A 34 5.22 20.56 5.20
N GLY A 35 4.41 19.77 4.46
CA GLY A 35 2.96 19.94 4.44
C GLY A 35 2.31 19.66 5.79
N LEU A 36 2.78 18.64 6.52
CA LEU A 36 2.26 18.34 7.86
C LEU A 36 2.60 19.47 8.84
N LEU A 37 3.85 19.95 8.83
CA LEU A 37 4.32 21.02 9.72
C LEU A 37 3.58 22.34 9.47
N PHE A 38 3.31 22.67 8.20
CA PHE A 38 2.56 23.87 7.84
C PHE A 38 1.09 23.77 8.28
N ALA A 39 0.47 22.59 8.15
CA ALA A 39 -0.88 22.35 8.64
C ALA A 39 -0.96 22.44 10.18
N THR A 40 0.03 21.92 10.91
CA THR A 40 0.07 22.08 12.37
C THR A 40 0.26 23.53 12.79
N ILE A 41 1.13 24.29 12.10
CA ILE A 41 1.31 25.72 12.37
C ILE A 41 0.03 26.50 12.10
N CYS A 42 -0.68 26.23 11.00
CA CYS A 42 -1.98 26.85 10.73
C CYS A 42 -3.05 26.48 11.77
N ILE A 43 -3.12 25.22 12.21
CA ILE A 43 -4.04 24.79 13.27
C ILE A 43 -3.69 25.46 14.60
N ILE A 44 -2.41 25.57 14.95
CA ILE A 44 -1.95 26.27 16.17
C ILE A 44 -2.29 27.75 16.07
N LEU A 45 -2.08 28.41 14.94
CA LEU A 45 -2.42 29.83 14.74
C LEU A 45 -3.94 30.06 14.77
N LEU A 46 -4.74 29.14 14.23
CA LEU A 46 -6.21 29.18 14.29
C LEU A 46 -6.74 28.92 15.71
N LEU A 47 -6.09 28.02 16.46
CA LEU A 47 -6.41 27.80 17.88
C LEU A 47 -5.99 28.99 18.73
N HIS A 48 -4.84 29.60 18.44
CA HIS A 48 -4.36 30.77 19.19
C HIS A 48 -5.24 32.00 18.96
N THR A 49 -5.73 32.21 17.73
CA THR A 49 -6.71 33.25 17.40
C THR A 49 -8.08 32.96 18.01
N LYS A 50 -8.53 31.70 18.04
CA LYS A 50 -9.77 31.36 18.74
C LYS A 50 -9.66 31.50 20.26
N ILE A 51 -8.55 31.12 20.89
CA ILE A 51 -8.32 31.30 22.33
C ILE A 51 -8.33 32.80 22.70
N THR A 52 -7.74 33.66 21.88
CA THR A 52 -7.83 35.13 22.11
C THR A 52 -9.25 35.65 21.96
N THR A 53 -10.07 35.10 21.06
CA THR A 53 -11.49 35.47 20.98
C THR A 53 -12.36 34.88 22.09
N VAL A 54 -12.02 33.70 22.63
CA VAL A 54 -12.72 33.07 23.76
C VAL A 54 -12.40 33.79 25.07
N GLU A 55 -11.18 34.31 25.24
CA GLU A 55 -10.84 35.19 26.37
C GLU A 55 -11.58 36.54 26.27
N ALA A 56 -11.70 37.13 25.08
CA ALA A 56 -12.53 38.32 24.87
C ALA A 56 -14.04 38.06 25.13
N PHE A 57 -14.54 36.86 24.80
CA PHE A 57 -15.92 36.46 25.05
C PHE A 57 -16.17 36.15 26.54
N THR A 58 -15.20 35.54 27.24
CA THR A 58 -15.31 35.24 28.68
C THR A 58 -15.29 36.52 29.53
N ILE A 59 -14.49 37.52 29.15
CA ILE A 59 -14.48 38.86 29.78
C ILE A 59 -15.80 39.63 29.54
N THR A 60 -16.50 39.34 28.45
CA THR A 60 -17.81 39.95 28.17
C THR A 60 -18.94 39.25 28.95
N THR A 61 -18.83 37.94 29.20
CA THR A 61 -19.84 37.19 29.99
C THR A 61 -19.76 37.41 31.51
N THR A 62 -18.67 37.94 32.06
CA THR A 62 -18.60 38.32 33.49
C THR A 62 -19.34 39.62 33.82
N LYS A 63 -19.70 40.44 32.81
CA LYS A 63 -20.55 41.63 33.00
C LYS A 63 -22.06 41.36 32.90
N LEU A 64 -22.48 40.12 32.60
CA LEU A 64 -23.90 39.72 32.50
C LEU A 64 -24.32 38.67 33.55
N LYS A 65 -23.51 38.44 34.59
CA LYS A 65 -23.89 37.66 35.78
C LYS A 65 -24.35 38.57 36.93
N CYS A 66 -25.40 39.33 36.68
CA CYS A 66 -26.36 39.70 37.72
C CYS A 66 -27.70 39.18 37.22
N THR A 67 -28.50 38.57 38.10
CA THR A 67 -29.70 37.75 37.81
C THR A 67 -29.44 36.31 37.33
N THR A 68 -29.01 35.43 38.23
CA THR A 68 -29.64 34.11 38.41
C THR A 68 -29.12 33.46 39.70
N SER A 69 -29.78 33.79 40.80
CA SER A 69 -29.61 33.16 42.10
C SER A 69 -30.60 32.01 42.21
N ALA A 70 -30.21 30.79 41.85
CA ALA A 70 -30.84 29.53 42.25
C ALA A 70 -29.99 28.36 41.73
N LEU A 71 -29.85 27.29 42.52
CA LEU A 71 -29.08 26.06 42.28
C LEU A 71 -27.62 26.05 42.79
N ASN A 72 -27.40 26.47 44.04
CA ASN A 72 -26.19 26.13 44.80
C ASN A 72 -26.42 25.18 45.99
N ASP A 73 -27.63 24.67 46.17
CA ASP A 73 -27.90 23.60 47.13
C ASP A 73 -27.96 22.27 46.39
N LEU A 74 -26.84 21.53 46.37
CA LEU A 74 -26.73 20.06 46.30
C LEU A 74 -25.29 19.62 46.00
N ARG A 75 -24.29 20.10 46.76
CA ARG A 75 -22.92 19.55 46.65
C ARG A 75 -22.09 19.51 47.93
N ASN A 76 -22.75 19.47 49.08
CA ASN A 76 -22.12 19.14 50.36
C ASN A 76 -22.75 17.87 50.93
N LEU A 77 -22.25 16.71 50.50
CA LEU A 77 -22.28 15.50 51.30
C LEU A 77 -21.20 14.52 50.81
N SER A 78 -20.47 13.97 51.77
CA SER A 78 -19.47 12.89 51.71
C SER A 78 -18.01 13.28 51.41
N SER A 79 -17.40 13.91 52.41
CA SER A 79 -16.03 13.61 52.85
C SER A 79 -16.04 12.42 53.82
N GLN A 80 -15.13 11.46 53.59
CA GLN A 80 -14.51 10.48 54.50
C GLN A 80 -13.99 9.33 53.64
N SER A 81 -12.84 8.70 53.83
CA SER A 81 -11.70 8.89 54.73
C SER A 81 -10.62 7.89 54.26
N SER A 82 -9.37 8.27 54.48
CA SER A 82 -8.13 7.55 54.19
C SER A 82 -8.09 6.08 54.63
N SER A 83 -7.40 5.24 53.87
CA SER A 83 -6.50 4.22 54.46
C SER A 83 -5.40 3.79 53.49
N THR A 84 -4.20 3.96 54.00
CA THR A 84 -2.89 3.42 53.65
C THR A 84 -2.94 1.95 53.25
N THR A 85 -2.23 1.53 52.19
CA THR A 85 -1.87 0.12 52.00
C THR A 85 -0.47 0.00 51.41
N THR A 86 0.26 -0.87 52.11
CA THR A 86 1.66 -1.24 52.08
C THR A 86 2.08 -2.03 50.84
N VAL A 87 3.32 -1.81 50.42
CA VAL A 87 4.06 -2.63 49.44
C VAL A 87 4.54 -3.92 50.11
N PRO A 88 4.36 -5.09 49.46
CA PRO A 88 5.21 -6.24 49.74
C PRO A 88 6.17 -6.54 48.59
N THR A 89 7.44 -6.61 48.98
CA THR A 89 8.59 -7.17 48.27
C THR A 89 8.59 -8.70 48.43
N VAL A 90 9.27 -9.38 47.49
CA VAL A 90 9.83 -10.76 47.53
C VAL A 90 8.98 -11.88 46.90
N GLY A 91 9.59 -12.59 45.94
CA GLY A 91 9.10 -13.89 45.46
C GLY A 91 9.81 -14.43 44.22
N ARG A 92 11.12 -14.68 44.29
CA ARG A 92 11.90 -15.43 43.29
C ARG A 92 11.43 -16.89 43.27
N THR A 93 10.81 -17.33 42.18
CA THR A 93 10.44 -18.75 41.96
C THR A 93 11.33 -19.38 40.91
N THR A 94 12.08 -20.38 41.38
CA THR A 94 12.86 -21.36 40.63
C THR A 94 11.89 -22.36 39.98
N TYR A 95 12.01 -22.60 38.68
CA TYR A 95 11.29 -23.70 38.02
C TYR A 95 12.20 -24.94 37.95
N PRO A 96 11.71 -26.13 38.35
CA PRO A 96 12.41 -27.38 38.10
C PRO A 96 12.24 -27.83 36.64
N SER A 97 13.35 -28.32 36.09
CA SER A 97 13.44 -29.07 34.85
C SER A 97 12.80 -30.46 35.02
N LEU A 98 11.79 -30.76 34.20
CA LEU A 98 11.26 -32.10 33.90
C LEU A 98 11.11 -32.14 32.37
N ASN A 99 11.98 -32.82 31.62
CA ASN A 99 12.05 -34.27 31.40
C ASN A 99 10.72 -34.94 31.00
N ASN A 100 10.71 -35.38 29.74
CA ASN A 100 10.16 -36.63 29.21
C ASN A 100 8.80 -36.66 28.47
N ASN A 101 8.84 -37.45 27.41
CA ASN A 101 7.78 -38.18 26.71
C ASN A 101 6.91 -37.48 25.64
N ASN A 102 7.30 -37.75 24.38
CA ASN A 102 6.48 -38.38 23.35
C ASN A 102 4.96 -38.38 23.63
N ASN A 103 4.25 -37.43 23.03
CA ASN A 103 2.84 -37.61 22.74
C ASN A 103 2.45 -36.97 21.41
N SER A 104 1.90 -37.83 20.57
CA SER A 104 1.20 -37.61 19.31
C SER A 104 0.46 -36.27 19.26
N ARG A 105 1.03 -35.28 18.57
CA ARG A 105 0.33 -34.05 18.20
C ARG A 105 -0.57 -34.32 17.00
N ARG A 106 -1.80 -34.74 17.28
CA ARG A 106 -2.93 -34.57 16.37
C ARG A 106 -3.23 -33.07 16.33
N SER A 107 -2.64 -32.35 15.37
CA SER A 107 -2.99 -30.95 15.11
C SER A 107 -4.42 -30.91 14.57
N VAL A 108 -5.36 -30.64 15.47
CA VAL A 108 -6.71 -30.26 15.07
C VAL A 108 -6.58 -28.88 14.44
N ASN A 109 -6.54 -28.85 13.10
CA ASN A 109 -6.60 -27.65 12.29
C ASN A 109 -7.96 -26.97 12.52
N TYR A 110 -8.06 -26.18 13.58
CA TYR A 110 -9.17 -25.26 13.78
C TYR A 110 -8.98 -24.09 12.82
N SER A 111 -9.48 -24.25 11.59
CA SER A 111 -9.68 -23.15 10.66
C SER A 111 -11.07 -22.56 10.99
N PRO A 112 -11.17 -21.40 11.66
CA PRO A 112 -12.46 -20.74 11.80
C PRO A 112 -12.84 -20.21 10.41
N LYS A 113 -13.62 -21.00 9.66
CA LYS A 113 -14.36 -20.53 8.50
C LYS A 113 -15.49 -19.63 9.00
N TYR A 114 -15.18 -18.36 9.25
CA TYR A 114 -16.20 -17.32 9.21
C TYR A 114 -16.41 -16.92 7.74
N GLU A 115 -17.12 -17.76 6.99
CA GLU A 115 -17.74 -17.35 5.73
C GLU A 115 -18.91 -16.42 6.07
N LEU A 116 -18.60 -15.17 6.43
CA LEU A 116 -19.59 -14.11 6.54
C LEU A 116 -19.91 -13.63 5.12
N SER A 117 -20.71 -14.42 4.40
CA SER A 117 -21.29 -14.02 3.12
C SER A 117 -22.40 -13.00 3.37
N MET A 118 -22.03 -11.73 3.54
CA MET A 118 -22.97 -10.62 3.45
C MET A 118 -23.36 -10.46 1.97
N SER A 119 -24.64 -10.66 1.71
CA SER A 119 -25.27 -10.65 0.39
C SER A 119 -25.08 -9.30 -0.31
N SER A 120 -24.41 -9.33 -1.47
CA SER A 120 -24.25 -8.20 -2.38
C SER A 120 -25.59 -7.63 -2.82
N ASN A 121 -25.76 -6.33 -2.66
CA ASN A 121 -26.79 -5.57 -3.35
C ASN A 121 -26.11 -4.77 -4.48
N ASN A 122 -26.56 -5.02 -5.71
CA ASN A 122 -25.98 -4.56 -6.97
C ASN A 122 -25.97 -3.04 -7.13
N ASN A 123 -24.98 -2.35 -6.59
CA ASN A 123 -24.53 -1.06 -7.09
C ASN A 123 -23.03 -1.14 -7.34
N ASN A 124 -22.55 -0.54 -8.44
CA ASN A 124 -21.19 -0.63 -8.99
C ASN A 124 -20.07 -0.06 -8.09
N GLU A 125 -20.15 -0.21 -6.78
CA GLU A 125 -19.06 0.08 -5.85
C GLU A 125 -18.14 -1.13 -5.77
N LYS A 126 -16.83 -0.90 -5.91
CA LYS A 126 -15.80 -1.95 -5.76
C LYS A 126 -15.81 -2.41 -4.31
N GLU A 127 -16.60 -3.45 -4.02
CA GLU A 127 -16.70 -3.99 -2.68
C GLU A 127 -15.41 -4.73 -2.33
N TYR A 128 -14.53 -4.03 -1.59
CA TYR A 128 -13.31 -4.62 -1.06
C TYR A 128 -13.64 -5.64 0.04
N SER A 129 -12.93 -6.77 0.05
CA SER A 129 -13.03 -7.77 1.13
C SER A 129 -12.84 -7.13 2.50
N VAL A 130 -13.61 -7.60 3.49
CA VAL A 130 -13.56 -7.14 4.89
C VAL A 130 -12.14 -7.21 5.46
N GLU A 131 -11.37 -8.26 5.12
CA GLU A 131 -9.98 -8.41 5.56
C GLU A 131 -9.09 -7.26 5.07
N ILE A 132 -9.31 -6.81 3.83
CA ILE A 132 -8.55 -5.70 3.23
C ILE A 132 -8.92 -4.39 3.93
N ARG A 133 -10.21 -4.18 4.25
CA ARG A 133 -10.68 -3.02 5.00
C ARG A 133 -10.09 -3.01 6.42
N LEU A 134 -10.15 -4.13 7.15
CA LEU A 134 -9.60 -4.24 8.50
C LEU A 134 -8.09 -3.98 8.53
N ARG A 135 -7.35 -4.47 7.53
CA ARG A 135 -5.92 -4.19 7.39
C ARG A 135 -5.66 -2.71 7.13
N GLU A 136 -6.46 -2.08 6.27
CA GLU A 136 -6.34 -0.66 5.97
C GLU A 136 -6.64 0.21 7.20
N GLU A 137 -7.65 -0.16 7.99
CA GLU A 137 -7.95 0.50 9.26
C GLU A 137 -6.81 0.36 10.28
N ALA A 138 -6.18 -0.82 10.35
CA ALA A 138 -5.03 -1.06 11.21
C ALA A 138 -3.78 -0.25 10.78
N GLU A 139 -3.59 -0.04 9.47
CA GLU A 139 -2.50 0.80 8.94
C GLU A 139 -2.74 2.31 9.15
N SER A 140 -3.95 2.73 9.53
CA SER A 140 -4.31 4.14 9.72
C SER A 140 -5.31 4.37 10.86
N PRO A 141 -4.96 4.04 12.12
CA PRO A 141 -5.91 3.92 13.24
C PRO A 141 -6.66 5.22 13.56
N PHE A 142 -6.06 6.38 13.32
CA PHE A 142 -6.67 7.69 13.61
C PHE A 142 -7.50 8.28 12.46
N ARG A 143 -7.70 7.53 11.36
CA ARG A 143 -8.42 8.05 10.18
C ARG A 143 -9.87 8.37 10.50
N LYS A 144 -10.57 7.47 11.20
CA LYS A 144 -11.96 7.68 11.63
C LYS A 144 -12.11 8.90 12.53
N VAL A 145 -11.16 9.09 13.46
CA VAL A 145 -11.09 10.27 14.32
C VAL A 145 -10.91 11.54 13.48
N ARG A 146 -10.05 11.50 12.46
CA ARG A 146 -9.84 12.64 11.57
C ARG A 146 -11.07 12.97 10.73
N PHE A 147 -11.77 11.97 10.20
CA PHE A 147 -13.04 12.19 9.50
C PHE A 147 -14.11 12.77 10.43
N LEU A 148 -14.16 12.34 11.70
CA LEU A 148 -15.02 12.95 12.71
C LEU A 148 -14.65 14.42 12.94
N VAL A 149 -13.36 14.76 13.04
CA VAL A 149 -12.88 16.14 13.16
C VAL A 149 -13.27 16.97 11.93
N TYR A 150 -13.12 16.43 10.71
CA TYR A 150 -13.55 17.12 9.48
C TYR A 150 -15.05 17.36 9.48
N ALA A 151 -15.85 16.37 9.84
CA ALA A 151 -17.30 16.51 9.93
C ALA A 151 -17.72 17.55 10.99
N ALA A 152 -17.09 17.53 12.17
CA ALA A 152 -17.36 18.49 13.23
C ALA A 152 -16.98 19.93 12.84
N LEU A 153 -15.80 20.11 12.24
CA LEU A 153 -15.35 21.41 11.75
C LEU A 153 -16.23 21.93 10.61
N LEU A 154 -16.61 21.05 9.68
CA LEU A 154 -17.50 21.39 8.57
C LEU A 154 -18.90 21.79 9.09
N GLY A 155 -19.46 21.01 10.01
CA GLY A 155 -20.76 21.32 10.63
C GLY A 155 -20.74 22.64 11.40
N GLY A 156 -19.66 22.91 12.13
CA GLY A 156 -19.45 24.18 12.83
C GLY A 156 -19.36 25.37 11.86
N ALA A 157 -18.57 25.25 10.79
CA ALA A 157 -18.42 26.30 9.78
C ALA A 157 -19.73 26.56 9.03
N LEU A 158 -20.48 25.51 8.66
CA LEU A 158 -21.79 25.65 8.02
C LEU A 158 -22.82 26.34 8.93
N THR A 159 -22.83 25.98 10.21
CA THR A 159 -23.74 26.60 11.19
C THR A 159 -23.41 28.09 11.37
N SER A 160 -22.12 28.43 11.51
CA SER A 160 -21.66 29.82 11.64
C SER A 160 -21.93 30.64 10.37
N LEU A 161 -21.73 30.03 9.20
CA LEU A 161 -22.06 30.63 7.91
C LEU A 161 -23.56 30.93 7.78
N ALA A 162 -24.42 30.00 8.20
CA ALA A 162 -25.87 30.18 8.17
C ALA A 162 -26.31 31.36 9.04
N VAL A 163 -25.76 31.48 10.26
CA VAL A 163 -26.03 32.61 11.17
C VAL A 163 -25.52 33.92 10.58
N SER A 164 -24.30 33.93 10.04
CA SER A 164 -23.71 35.14 9.43
C SER A 164 -24.51 35.58 8.20
N THR A 165 -24.95 34.64 7.37
CA THR A 165 -25.79 34.91 6.18
C THR A 165 -27.15 35.49 6.58
N ALA A 166 -27.78 34.95 7.64
CA ALA A 166 -29.04 35.50 8.16
C ALA A 166 -28.87 36.94 8.67
N ARG A 167 -27.75 37.26 9.36
CA ARG A 167 -27.44 38.63 9.80
C ARG A 167 -27.20 39.58 8.64
N ILE A 168 -26.47 39.14 7.62
CA ILE A 168 -26.26 39.93 6.39
C ILE A 168 -27.60 40.20 5.71
N ALA A 169 -28.48 39.20 5.59
CA ALA A 169 -29.80 39.38 5.00
C ALA A 169 -30.68 40.36 5.81
N ALA A 170 -30.65 40.29 7.14
CA ALA A 170 -31.34 41.24 8.01
C ALA A 170 -30.80 42.68 7.87
N ALA A 171 -29.48 42.84 7.79
CA ALA A 171 -28.84 44.13 7.56
C ALA A 171 -29.24 44.74 6.21
N LEU A 172 -29.32 43.93 5.15
CA LEU A 172 -29.81 44.35 3.84
C LEU A 172 -31.29 44.76 3.86
N ALA A 173 -32.08 44.22 4.79
CA ALA A 173 -33.47 44.63 5.03
C ALA A 173 -33.59 45.89 5.92
N GLY A 174 -32.46 46.50 6.32
CA GLY A 174 -32.42 47.70 7.17
C GLY A 174 -32.45 47.42 8.67
N VAL A 175 -32.28 46.17 9.10
CA VAL A 175 -32.31 45.77 10.51
C VAL A 175 -30.88 45.46 10.99
N ASN A 176 -30.38 46.19 12.01
CA ASN A 176 -29.04 46.01 12.59
C ASN A 176 -27.89 46.15 11.56
N THR A 177 -27.88 47.26 10.83
CA THR A 177 -26.88 47.54 9.77
C THR A 177 -25.45 47.69 10.30
N ASP A 178 -25.29 47.96 11.59
CA ASP A 178 -24.01 48.09 12.31
C ASP A 178 -23.22 46.78 12.38
N LEU A 179 -23.88 45.62 12.34
CA LEU A 179 -23.25 44.30 12.42
C LEU A 179 -22.82 43.71 11.07
N MET A 180 -23.00 44.45 9.97
CA MET A 180 -22.81 43.94 8.61
C MET A 180 -21.35 43.57 8.32
N ASP A 181 -20.39 44.44 8.66
CA ASP A 181 -18.97 44.25 8.36
C ASP A 181 -18.37 43.04 9.09
N GLN A 182 -18.73 42.88 10.37
CA GLN A 182 -18.34 41.72 11.16
C GLN A 182 -18.97 40.42 10.64
N SER A 183 -20.26 40.46 10.25
CA SER A 183 -20.95 39.28 9.71
C SER A 183 -20.39 38.87 8.35
N LEU A 184 -20.01 39.84 7.51
CA LEU A 184 -19.35 39.59 6.22
C LEU A 184 -17.98 38.94 6.42
N THR A 185 -17.17 39.47 7.33
CA THR A 185 -15.85 38.89 7.65
C THR A 185 -15.99 37.44 8.15
N ASN A 186 -16.92 37.18 9.07
CA ASN A 186 -17.18 35.82 9.57
C ASN A 186 -17.65 34.88 8.45
N ALA A 187 -18.55 35.32 7.58
CA ALA A 187 -19.02 34.52 6.45
C ALA A 187 -17.88 34.15 5.48
N ILE A 188 -16.99 35.10 5.18
CA ILE A 188 -15.82 34.85 4.34
C ILE A 188 -14.88 33.82 5.00
N VAL A 189 -14.61 33.96 6.29
CA VAL A 189 -13.77 33.02 7.04
C VAL A 189 -14.39 31.63 7.05
N ASP A 190 -15.68 31.49 7.33
CA ASP A 190 -16.37 30.20 7.33
C ASP A 190 -16.38 29.56 5.94
N LEU A 191 -16.63 30.35 4.89
CA LEU A 191 -16.57 29.87 3.50
C LEU A 191 -15.16 29.35 3.15
N SER A 192 -14.13 30.09 3.55
CA SER A 192 -12.73 29.66 3.35
C SER A 192 -12.43 28.35 4.11
N GLY A 193 -12.94 28.23 5.34
CA GLY A 193 -12.81 27.03 6.16
C GLY A 193 -13.47 25.82 5.50
N ILE A 194 -14.70 25.97 4.99
CA ILE A 194 -15.43 24.91 4.28
C ILE A 194 -14.62 24.43 3.07
N VAL A 195 -14.07 25.35 2.26
CA VAL A 195 -13.25 25.00 1.09
C VAL A 195 -12.00 24.22 1.50
N VAL A 196 -11.28 24.68 2.52
CA VAL A 196 -10.06 24.01 3.01
C VAL A 196 -10.37 22.62 3.60
N ILE A 197 -11.42 22.50 4.42
CA ILE A 197 -11.83 21.23 5.03
C ILE A 197 -12.28 20.25 3.96
N GLY A 198 -13.08 20.70 2.98
CA GLY A 198 -13.51 19.87 1.85
C GLY A 198 -12.34 19.34 1.04
N TYR A 199 -11.33 20.18 0.77
CA TYR A 199 -10.10 19.75 0.10
C TYR A 199 -9.32 18.69 0.90
N LEU A 200 -9.14 18.90 2.21
CA LEU A 200 -8.44 17.94 3.07
C LEU A 200 -9.19 16.61 3.19
N PHE A 201 -10.52 16.65 3.30
CA PHE A 201 -11.39 15.48 3.34
C PHE A 201 -11.24 14.67 2.05
N LYS A 202 -11.35 15.32 0.87
CA LYS A 202 -11.19 14.67 -0.43
C LYS A 202 -9.83 13.99 -0.56
N ARG A 203 -8.75 14.70 -0.20
CA ARG A 203 -7.38 14.17 -0.26
C ARG A 203 -7.22 12.89 0.57
N ASP A 204 -7.85 12.83 1.73
CA ASP A 204 -7.78 11.66 2.61
C ASP A 204 -8.62 10.48 2.09
N VAL A 205 -9.77 10.75 1.46
CA VAL A 205 -10.56 9.73 0.73
C VAL A 205 -9.76 9.15 -0.44
N ASP A 206 -9.14 10.00 -1.26
CA ASP A 206 -8.31 9.56 -2.39
C ASP A 206 -7.12 8.70 -1.91
N ALA A 207 -6.51 9.08 -0.78
CA ALA A 207 -5.43 8.32 -0.17
C ALA A 207 -5.91 6.97 0.39
N GLN A 208 -7.15 6.87 0.87
CA GLN A 208 -7.76 5.61 1.29
C GLN A 208 -8.01 4.69 0.10
N GLU A 209 -8.68 5.20 -0.93
CA GLU A 209 -9.02 4.43 -2.12
C GLU A 209 -7.76 3.91 -2.81
N SER A 210 -6.72 4.74 -2.92
CA SER A 210 -5.43 4.32 -3.50
C SER A 210 -4.80 3.14 -2.75
N ARG A 211 -4.87 3.13 -1.40
CA ARG A 211 -4.33 2.03 -0.58
C ARG A 211 -5.18 0.77 -0.74
N LEU A 212 -6.49 0.90 -0.71
CA LEU A 212 -7.43 -0.21 -0.91
C LEU A 212 -7.27 -0.82 -2.30
N LYS A 213 -7.21 -0.01 -3.36
CA LYS A 213 -6.98 -0.47 -4.75
C LYS A 213 -5.67 -1.25 -4.86
N ARG A 214 -4.58 -0.77 -4.27
CA ARG A 214 -3.28 -1.47 -4.27
C ARG A 214 -3.33 -2.78 -3.49
N ALA A 215 -4.00 -2.80 -2.33
CA ALA A 215 -4.15 -4.00 -1.52
C ALA A 215 -5.01 -5.06 -2.23
N ALA A 216 -6.12 -4.63 -2.84
CA ALA A 216 -7.00 -5.47 -3.64
C ALA A 216 -6.27 -6.09 -4.83
N LYS A 217 -5.58 -5.27 -5.63
CA LYS A 217 -4.76 -5.78 -6.74
C LYS A 217 -3.71 -6.78 -6.27
N GLY A 218 -3.00 -6.50 -5.17
CA GLY A 218 -2.05 -7.46 -4.59
C GLY A 218 -2.69 -8.76 -4.09
N ALA A 219 -3.96 -8.73 -3.67
CA ALA A 219 -4.72 -9.92 -3.32
C ALA A 219 -5.16 -10.71 -4.56
N ASP A 220 -5.54 -10.03 -5.64
CA ASP A 220 -5.90 -10.66 -6.91
C ASP A 220 -4.70 -11.39 -7.53
N PHE A 221 -3.54 -10.75 -7.56
CA PHE A 221 -2.29 -11.42 -7.95
C PHE A 221 -1.99 -12.63 -7.06
N ALA A 222 -2.24 -12.54 -5.75
CA ALA A 222 -2.00 -13.65 -4.81
C ALA A 222 -2.76 -14.93 -5.17
N LYS A 223 -3.97 -14.77 -5.73
CA LYS A 223 -4.89 -15.86 -6.06
C LYS A 223 -4.57 -16.53 -7.40
N LEU A 224 -3.73 -15.91 -8.24
CA LEU A 224 -3.35 -16.49 -9.52
C LEU A 224 -2.61 -17.80 -9.29
N ALA A 225 -3.06 -18.85 -9.98
CA ALA A 225 -2.41 -20.15 -9.91
C ALA A 225 -1.25 -20.20 -10.91
N ILE A 226 -0.17 -20.83 -10.48
CA ILE A 226 1.05 -21.08 -11.24
C ILE A 226 1.36 -22.57 -11.15
N ARG A 227 2.02 -23.10 -12.17
CA ARG A 227 2.50 -24.48 -12.21
C ARG A 227 3.98 -24.50 -12.58
N GLY A 228 4.74 -25.42 -11.98
CA GLY A 228 6.16 -25.57 -12.28
C GLY A 228 6.74 -26.87 -11.76
N SER A 229 8.06 -26.94 -11.74
CA SER A 229 8.80 -28.07 -11.19
C SER A 229 8.50 -28.24 -9.69
N SER A 230 8.47 -29.50 -9.26
CA SER A 230 8.25 -29.80 -7.84
C SER A 230 9.42 -29.35 -6.95
N SER A 231 10.65 -29.20 -7.49
CA SER A 231 11.82 -28.76 -6.73
C SER A 231 11.71 -27.31 -6.28
N LEU A 232 11.33 -26.40 -7.18
CA LEU A 232 11.14 -25.00 -6.84
C LEU A 232 9.95 -24.81 -5.88
N LEU A 233 8.93 -25.66 -6.03
CA LEU A 233 7.68 -25.58 -5.27
C LEU A 233 7.63 -26.47 -4.03
N GLU A 234 8.70 -27.16 -3.65
CA GLU A 234 8.68 -28.16 -2.56
C GLU A 234 8.21 -27.55 -1.24
N GLY A 235 8.68 -26.34 -0.90
CA GLY A 235 8.22 -25.60 0.28
C GLY A 235 6.79 -25.05 0.18
N ALA A 236 6.27 -24.88 -1.04
CA ALA A 236 4.92 -24.40 -1.30
C ALA A 236 3.89 -25.54 -1.43
N ALA A 237 4.36 -26.77 -1.60
CA ALA A 237 3.57 -27.94 -1.98
C ALA A 237 2.84 -28.63 -0.82
N GLU A 238 3.11 -28.24 0.44
CA GLU A 238 2.45 -28.84 1.63
C GLU A 238 0.91 -28.76 1.56
N ASN A 239 0.36 -27.84 0.77
CA ASN A 239 -1.08 -27.69 0.52
C ASN A 239 -1.49 -27.83 -0.96
N ALA A 240 -0.60 -28.30 -1.83
CA ALA A 240 -0.84 -28.26 -3.27
C ALA A 240 -1.52 -29.52 -3.83
N SER A 241 -2.34 -29.34 -4.85
CA SER A 241 -2.92 -30.45 -5.61
C SER A 241 -1.87 -31.02 -6.56
N LEU A 242 -1.36 -32.21 -6.22
CA LEU A 242 -0.42 -32.96 -7.06
C LEU A 242 -1.17 -33.56 -8.24
N THR A 243 -0.74 -33.20 -9.45
CA THR A 243 -1.23 -33.82 -10.69
C THR A 243 -0.09 -34.59 -11.33
N SER A 244 0.02 -35.87 -11.00
CA SER A 244 1.02 -36.76 -11.59
C SER A 244 0.51 -37.31 -12.92
N LYS A 245 0.90 -36.69 -14.04
CA LYS A 245 0.77 -37.30 -15.38
C LYS A 245 2.16 -37.66 -15.88
N SER A 246 2.39 -38.97 -16.09
CA SER A 246 3.53 -39.48 -16.88
C SER A 246 4.93 -39.11 -16.36
N GLY A 247 5.25 -39.48 -15.11
CA GLY A 247 6.63 -39.46 -14.60
C GLY A 247 7.20 -38.09 -14.21
N ARG A 248 6.56 -36.97 -14.59
CA ARG A 248 6.90 -35.61 -14.13
C ARG A 248 5.78 -35.05 -13.27
N SER A 249 6.07 -34.82 -11.99
CA SER A 249 5.12 -34.20 -11.06
C SER A 249 5.12 -32.68 -11.27
N THR A 250 4.12 -32.16 -11.97
CA THR A 250 3.86 -30.72 -12.00
C THR A 250 2.94 -30.36 -10.85
N VAL A 251 3.35 -29.40 -10.03
CA VAL A 251 2.59 -28.91 -8.88
C VAL A 251 1.96 -27.57 -9.25
N SER A 252 0.67 -27.41 -8.98
CA SER A 252 -0.03 -26.13 -9.14
C SER A 252 -0.23 -25.49 -7.77
N VAL A 253 0.27 -24.27 -7.58
CA VAL A 253 0.11 -23.49 -6.34
C VAL A 253 -0.37 -22.07 -6.64
N PRO A 254 -1.00 -21.36 -5.70
CA PRO A 254 -1.23 -19.93 -5.85
C PRO A 254 0.09 -19.14 -5.74
N LEU A 255 0.20 -17.99 -6.41
CA LEU A 255 1.32 -17.05 -6.26
C LEU A 255 1.54 -16.62 -4.80
N SER A 256 0.48 -16.67 -3.98
CA SER A 256 0.59 -16.40 -2.55
C SER A 256 1.51 -17.38 -1.79
N SER A 257 1.79 -18.57 -2.32
CA SER A 257 2.71 -19.54 -1.70
C SER A 257 4.17 -19.17 -1.90
N LEU A 258 4.49 -18.30 -2.85
CA LEU A 258 5.85 -17.76 -3.06
C LEU A 258 6.15 -16.55 -2.16
N ARG A 259 5.31 -16.29 -1.16
CA ARG A 259 5.48 -15.18 -0.23
C ARG A 259 6.34 -15.59 0.95
N ARG A 260 7.01 -14.59 1.52
CA ARG A 260 7.83 -14.69 2.72
C ARG A 260 7.08 -15.43 3.84
N GLY A 261 7.70 -16.50 4.34
CA GLY A 261 7.16 -17.28 5.46
C GLY A 261 6.07 -18.29 5.07
N ARG A 262 5.93 -18.60 3.77
CA ARG A 262 5.06 -19.67 3.25
C ARG A 262 5.82 -20.77 2.53
N GLY A 263 7.08 -20.97 2.93
CA GLY A 263 7.97 -22.03 2.45
C GLY A 263 8.90 -21.59 1.32
N VAL A 264 8.43 -20.77 0.38
CA VAL A 264 9.24 -20.32 -0.78
C VAL A 264 9.31 -18.80 -0.81
N ASP A 265 10.48 -18.23 -0.50
CA ASP A 265 10.68 -16.78 -0.39
C ASP A 265 11.20 -16.15 -1.69
N LYS A 266 10.38 -16.18 -2.76
CA LYS A 266 10.78 -15.72 -4.10
C LYS A 266 10.06 -14.44 -4.54
N ARG A 267 10.74 -13.62 -5.34
CA ARG A 267 10.18 -12.50 -6.09
C ARG A 267 9.66 -13.02 -7.42
N VAL A 268 8.50 -12.54 -7.83
CA VAL A 268 7.84 -13.02 -9.05
C VAL A 268 7.84 -11.90 -10.07
N VAL A 269 8.37 -12.18 -11.26
CA VAL A 269 8.30 -11.30 -12.42
C VAL A 269 7.27 -11.87 -13.37
N ILE A 270 6.10 -11.26 -13.44
CA ILE A 270 5.10 -11.59 -14.45
C ILE A 270 5.50 -10.85 -15.72
N ALA A 271 5.99 -11.60 -16.70
CA ALA A 271 6.41 -11.10 -18.01
C ALA A 271 5.25 -11.31 -18.99
N ALA A 272 4.57 -10.23 -19.39
CA ALA A 272 3.40 -10.28 -20.27
C ALA A 272 3.70 -9.62 -21.61
N GLY A 273 3.52 -10.34 -22.72
CA GLY A 273 3.82 -9.82 -24.05
C GLY A 273 3.32 -10.74 -25.17
N GLY A 274 3.56 -10.34 -26.42
CA GLY A 274 3.33 -11.21 -27.57
C GLY A 274 4.25 -12.43 -27.56
N ARG A 275 3.93 -13.42 -28.39
CA ARG A 275 4.65 -14.71 -28.42
C ARG A 275 6.14 -14.53 -28.70
N ASP A 276 6.49 -13.67 -29.65
CA ASP A 276 7.88 -13.40 -30.03
C ASP A 276 8.63 -12.73 -28.88
N LYS A 277 8.00 -11.75 -28.22
CA LYS A 277 8.61 -11.05 -27.10
C LYS A 277 8.83 -11.98 -25.91
N ILE A 278 7.87 -12.85 -25.60
CA ILE A 278 8.02 -13.85 -24.55
C ILE A 278 9.13 -14.85 -24.89
N SER A 279 9.30 -15.22 -26.16
CA SER A 279 10.43 -16.05 -26.58
C SER A 279 11.78 -15.37 -26.32
N GLU A 280 11.91 -14.07 -26.57
CA GLU A 280 13.13 -13.31 -26.24
C GLU A 280 13.40 -13.30 -24.73
N VAL A 281 12.37 -13.09 -23.92
CA VAL A 281 12.48 -13.08 -22.45
C VAL A 281 12.93 -14.44 -21.91
N LEU A 282 12.42 -15.53 -22.47
CA LEU A 282 12.83 -16.88 -22.09
C LEU A 282 14.29 -17.17 -22.49
N LYS A 283 14.75 -16.68 -23.64
CA LYS A 283 16.16 -16.75 -24.03
C LYS A 283 17.04 -15.91 -23.11
N GLU A 284 16.63 -14.69 -22.76
CA GLU A 284 17.35 -13.85 -21.79
C GLU A 284 17.43 -14.54 -20.42
N ALA A 285 16.37 -15.22 -19.98
CA ALA A 285 16.39 -16.01 -18.75
C ALA A 285 17.40 -17.17 -18.82
N GLN A 286 17.46 -17.86 -19.96
CA GLN A 286 18.46 -18.91 -20.22
C GLN A 286 19.89 -18.36 -20.16
N ASP A 287 20.13 -17.22 -20.81
CA ASP A 287 21.45 -16.57 -20.88
C ASP A 287 21.93 -16.11 -19.50
N LEU A 288 21.02 -15.68 -18.62
CA LEU A 288 21.34 -15.34 -17.24
C LEU A 288 21.67 -16.57 -16.38
N GLY A 289 21.06 -17.72 -16.69
CA GLY A 289 21.25 -18.97 -15.98
C GLY A 289 20.55 -19.04 -14.60
N ASP A 290 20.28 -20.27 -14.17
CA ASP A 290 19.55 -20.56 -12.93
C ASP A 290 20.27 -20.02 -11.68
N ASP A 291 21.61 -19.99 -11.68
CA ASP A 291 22.43 -19.49 -10.58
C ASP A 291 22.18 -18.00 -10.31
N ILE A 292 22.16 -17.16 -11.35
CA ILE A 292 21.95 -15.71 -11.20
C ILE A 292 20.51 -15.42 -10.79
N LEU A 293 19.54 -16.14 -11.37
CA LEU A 293 18.13 -15.99 -11.02
C LEU A 293 17.86 -16.43 -9.58
N SER A 294 18.45 -17.55 -9.16
CA SER A 294 18.32 -18.09 -7.80
C SER A 294 19.01 -17.23 -6.76
N LEU A 295 20.20 -16.71 -7.03
CA LEU A 295 20.91 -15.76 -6.15
C LEU A 295 20.11 -14.47 -5.91
N ASN A 296 19.29 -14.07 -6.88
CA ASN A 296 18.42 -12.89 -6.79
C ASN A 296 16.99 -13.21 -6.34
N ASP A 297 16.74 -14.47 -5.96
CA ASP A 297 15.43 -15.00 -5.59
C ASP A 297 14.35 -14.66 -6.62
N LEU A 298 14.69 -14.64 -7.90
CA LEU A 298 13.81 -14.25 -8.99
C LEU A 298 13.17 -15.48 -9.62
N VAL A 299 11.87 -15.39 -9.85
CA VAL A 299 11.08 -16.39 -10.58
C VAL A 299 10.28 -15.69 -11.65
N ILE A 300 10.28 -16.24 -12.86
CA ILE A 300 9.68 -15.61 -14.03
C ILE A 300 8.39 -16.36 -14.38
N VAL A 301 7.31 -15.61 -14.60
CA VAL A 301 6.03 -16.12 -15.08
C VAL A 301 5.75 -15.55 -16.46
N PRO A 302 6.07 -16.28 -17.55
CA PRO A 302 5.79 -15.83 -18.91
C PRO A 302 4.29 -15.98 -19.22
N VAL A 303 3.69 -14.90 -19.71
CA VAL A 303 2.28 -14.85 -20.09
C VAL A 303 2.14 -14.29 -21.50
N VAL A 304 1.53 -15.07 -22.38
CA VAL A 304 1.29 -14.66 -23.76
C VAL A 304 -0.02 -13.88 -23.85
N LEU A 305 0.06 -12.65 -24.35
CA LEU A 305 -1.07 -11.78 -24.66
C LEU A 305 -1.55 -11.98 -26.11
N PRO A 306 -2.84 -11.70 -26.42
CA PRO A 306 -3.91 -11.21 -25.53
C PRO A 306 -4.70 -12.33 -24.80
N GLN A 307 -4.30 -13.59 -24.94
CA GLN A 307 -5.04 -14.71 -24.34
C GLN A 307 -4.77 -14.84 -22.83
N CYS A 308 -3.69 -14.25 -22.32
CA CYS A 308 -3.21 -14.39 -20.96
C CYS A 308 -2.95 -15.85 -20.58
N THR A 309 -2.36 -16.61 -21.51
CA THR A 309 -2.10 -18.05 -21.36
C THR A 309 -0.62 -18.36 -21.23
N ALA A 310 -0.32 -19.61 -20.86
CA ALA A 310 1.05 -20.09 -20.88
C ALA A 310 1.62 -20.07 -22.32
N PRO A 311 2.94 -19.92 -22.49
CA PRO A 311 3.66 -20.02 -23.77
C PRO A 311 3.63 -21.43 -24.39
N LEU A 312 2.45 -21.95 -24.74
CA LEU A 312 2.31 -23.27 -25.34
C LEU A 312 2.92 -23.31 -26.75
N GLY A 313 3.78 -24.31 -27.01
CA GLY A 313 4.47 -24.51 -28.28
C GLY A 313 5.69 -23.61 -28.49
N LEU A 314 6.20 -22.98 -27.43
CA LEU A 314 7.57 -22.48 -27.41
C LEU A 314 8.53 -23.63 -27.06
N ASP A 315 9.82 -23.40 -27.26
CA ASP A 315 10.85 -24.40 -27.02
C ASP A 315 10.72 -24.98 -25.60
N VAL A 316 10.66 -26.31 -25.52
CA VAL A 316 10.46 -27.02 -24.25
C VAL A 316 11.66 -26.81 -23.34
N GLU A 317 12.87 -26.72 -23.91
CA GLU A 317 14.10 -26.49 -23.15
C GLU A 317 14.09 -25.14 -22.43
N LEU A 318 13.54 -24.11 -23.08
CA LEU A 318 13.37 -22.78 -22.49
C LEU A 318 12.34 -22.74 -21.36
N ILE A 319 11.38 -23.67 -21.36
CA ILE A 319 10.29 -23.72 -20.38
C ILE A 319 10.65 -24.57 -19.16
N GLU A 320 11.58 -25.51 -19.31
CA GLU A 320 11.95 -26.49 -18.28
C GLU A 320 12.97 -25.98 -17.24
N GLN A 321 13.37 -24.71 -17.31
CA GLN A 321 14.27 -24.09 -16.34
C GLN A 321 13.66 -24.03 -14.94
N GLU A 322 14.49 -24.12 -13.92
CA GLU A 322 14.01 -24.19 -12.54
C GLU A 322 13.29 -22.89 -12.14
N ASN A 323 13.81 -21.73 -12.53
CA ASN A 323 13.27 -20.42 -12.16
C ASN A 323 12.07 -19.94 -13.00
N ILE A 324 11.49 -20.80 -13.85
CA ILE A 324 10.35 -20.47 -14.72
C ILE A 324 9.09 -21.19 -14.25
N LEU A 325 8.03 -20.41 -14.04
CA LEU A 325 6.72 -20.92 -13.64
C LEU A 325 5.65 -20.53 -14.66
N LEU A 326 4.81 -21.47 -15.03
CA LEU A 326 3.77 -21.23 -16.03
C LEU A 326 2.45 -20.80 -15.38
N PRO A 327 1.69 -19.90 -16.02
CA PRO A 327 0.36 -19.56 -15.55
C PRO A 327 -0.56 -20.79 -15.63
N ALA A 328 -1.37 -20.98 -14.58
CA ALA A 328 -2.38 -22.02 -14.47
C ALA A 328 -3.74 -21.42 -14.04
N GLY A 329 -4.83 -22.07 -14.43
CA GLY A 329 -6.21 -21.61 -14.14
C GLY A 329 -6.69 -20.45 -15.02
N GLY A 330 -7.96 -20.05 -14.85
CA GLY A 330 -8.66 -19.10 -15.75
C GLY A 330 -8.58 -17.61 -15.35
N ASN A 331 -8.09 -17.28 -14.14
CA ASN A 331 -8.18 -15.91 -13.61
C ASN A 331 -7.11 -14.94 -14.15
N TRP A 332 -6.15 -15.43 -14.94
CA TRP A 332 -5.07 -14.60 -15.48
C TRP A 332 -5.58 -13.48 -16.41
N ARG A 333 -6.59 -13.78 -17.23
CA ARG A 333 -7.16 -12.81 -18.17
C ARG A 333 -7.83 -11.63 -17.47
N SER A 334 -8.59 -11.86 -16.40
CA SER A 334 -9.25 -10.76 -15.68
C SER A 334 -8.25 -9.89 -14.93
N VAL A 335 -7.20 -10.48 -14.34
CA VAL A 335 -6.21 -9.71 -13.57
C VAL A 335 -5.27 -8.92 -14.49
N LEU A 336 -4.77 -9.54 -15.57
CA LEU A 336 -3.84 -8.89 -16.50
C LEU A 336 -4.54 -8.07 -17.59
N GLY A 337 -5.83 -8.27 -17.83
CA GLY A 337 -6.60 -7.47 -18.79
C GLY A 337 -6.57 -5.98 -18.44
N ASP A 338 -6.90 -5.64 -17.19
CA ASP A 338 -6.82 -4.27 -16.68
C ASP A 338 -5.41 -3.68 -16.81
N GLU A 339 -4.37 -4.48 -16.53
CA GLU A 339 -2.98 -4.02 -16.58
C GLU A 339 -2.49 -3.84 -18.03
N ALA A 340 -2.98 -4.66 -18.96
CA ALA A 340 -2.73 -4.50 -20.38
C ALA A 340 -3.44 -3.25 -20.93
N GLU A 341 -4.68 -3.00 -20.54
CA GLU A 341 -5.41 -1.77 -20.88
C GLU A 341 -4.70 -0.53 -20.34
N ASP A 342 -4.29 -0.55 -19.07
CA ASP A 342 -3.50 0.53 -18.45
C ASP A 342 -2.16 0.75 -19.18
N ALA A 343 -1.51 -0.30 -19.69
CA ALA A 343 -0.29 -0.20 -20.48
C ALA A 343 -0.54 0.39 -21.88
N VAL A 344 -1.62 -0.01 -22.55
CA VAL A 344 -2.04 0.57 -23.84
C VAL A 344 -2.36 2.05 -23.68
N ASN A 345 -3.07 2.44 -22.61
CA ASN A 345 -3.36 3.84 -22.28
C ASN A 345 -2.09 4.68 -22.02
N GLN A 346 -0.98 4.03 -21.66
CA GLN A 346 0.35 4.65 -21.51
C GLN A 346 1.17 4.65 -22.80
N GLY A 347 0.61 4.16 -23.92
CA GLY A 347 1.27 4.10 -25.22
C GLY A 347 2.27 2.95 -25.36
N VAL A 348 2.08 1.85 -24.61
CA VAL A 348 2.89 0.63 -24.75
C VAL A 348 2.26 -0.29 -25.78
N ASP A 349 3.05 -0.74 -26.77
CA ASP A 349 2.66 -1.84 -27.65
C ASP A 349 2.81 -3.16 -26.87
N VAL A 350 1.73 -3.62 -26.26
CA VAL A 350 1.74 -4.79 -25.37
C VAL A 350 2.15 -6.09 -26.08
N GLU A 351 1.99 -6.19 -27.40
CA GLU A 351 2.39 -7.39 -28.14
C GLU A 351 3.89 -7.35 -28.47
N LYS A 352 4.41 -6.21 -28.93
CA LYS A 352 5.82 -6.08 -29.35
C LYS A 352 6.78 -5.79 -28.20
N GLU A 353 6.44 -4.82 -27.36
CA GLU A 353 7.30 -4.40 -26.25
C GLU A 353 7.05 -5.24 -25.00
N GLY A 354 5.79 -5.60 -24.76
CA GLY A 354 5.35 -6.22 -23.52
C GLY A 354 5.46 -5.30 -22.31
N PHE A 355 5.04 -5.81 -21.16
CA PHE A 355 5.22 -5.16 -19.87
C PHE A 355 5.55 -6.20 -18.80
N CYS A 356 6.16 -5.75 -17.71
CA CYS A 356 6.40 -6.63 -16.57
C CYS A 356 5.79 -6.08 -15.28
N ILE A 357 5.32 -7.00 -14.44
CA ILE A 357 4.87 -6.71 -13.08
C ILE A 357 5.76 -7.48 -12.12
N VAL A 358 6.45 -6.76 -11.23
CA VAL A 358 7.33 -7.35 -10.23
C VAL A 358 6.60 -7.42 -8.90
N LEU A 359 6.34 -8.63 -8.43
CA LEU A 359 5.82 -8.90 -7.09
C LEU A 359 6.99 -9.10 -6.13
N LYS A 360 6.96 -8.35 -5.03
CA LYS A 360 7.93 -8.49 -3.95
C LYS A 360 7.69 -9.79 -3.17
N LYS A 361 8.67 -10.20 -2.36
CA LYS A 361 8.52 -11.38 -1.47
C LYS A 361 7.36 -11.27 -0.48
N ASN A 362 6.89 -10.06 -0.15
CA ASN A 362 5.68 -9.89 0.68
C ASN A 362 4.35 -9.99 -0.10
N GLY A 363 4.41 -10.25 -1.41
CA GLY A 363 3.27 -10.35 -2.30
C GLY A 363 2.64 -9.04 -2.74
N ARG A 364 3.22 -7.89 -2.37
CA ARG A 364 2.80 -6.58 -2.88
C ARG A 364 3.40 -6.35 -4.27
N VAL A 365 2.65 -5.67 -5.13
CA VAL A 365 3.17 -5.19 -6.41
C VAL A 365 4.23 -4.13 -6.13
N GLY A 366 5.48 -4.43 -6.50
CA GLY A 366 6.63 -3.56 -6.29
C GLY A 366 6.82 -2.56 -7.42
N GLN A 367 6.83 -3.05 -8.65
CA GLN A 367 7.11 -2.24 -9.83
C GLN A 367 6.29 -2.71 -11.03
N ARG A 368 5.89 -1.76 -11.87
CA ARG A 368 5.35 -1.97 -13.21
C ARG A 368 6.31 -1.29 -14.17
N THR A 369 6.76 -1.99 -15.20
CA THR A 369 7.72 -1.45 -16.18
C THR A 369 7.20 -1.68 -17.58
N ARG A 370 7.40 -0.68 -18.45
CA ARG A 370 7.30 -0.82 -19.90
C ARG A 370 8.45 -1.68 -20.40
N GLY A 371 8.15 -2.70 -21.21
CA GLY A 371 9.13 -3.69 -21.63
C GLY A 371 9.51 -4.67 -20.51
N ILE A 372 10.35 -5.63 -20.88
CA ILE A 372 10.80 -6.72 -20.01
C ILE A 372 12.32 -6.80 -20.15
N TYR A 373 13.05 -6.59 -19.04
CA TYR A 373 14.52 -6.51 -19.01
C TYR A 373 15.03 -7.24 -17.76
N LEU A 374 15.28 -8.55 -17.87
CA LEU A 374 15.62 -9.39 -16.71
C LEU A 374 17.02 -9.09 -16.18
N SER A 375 17.98 -8.90 -17.09
CA SER A 375 19.37 -8.54 -16.80
C SER A 375 19.48 -7.31 -15.90
N ARG A 376 18.70 -6.27 -16.21
CA ARG A 376 18.61 -5.06 -15.38
C ARG A 376 18.07 -5.34 -13.98
N MET A 377 17.02 -6.15 -13.86
CA MET A 377 16.42 -6.47 -12.55
C MET A 377 17.38 -7.26 -11.66
N CYS A 378 18.12 -8.22 -12.23
CA CYS A 378 19.17 -8.95 -11.52
C CYS A 378 20.33 -8.02 -11.13
N GLY A 379 20.77 -7.16 -12.06
CA GLY A 379 21.83 -6.18 -11.82
C GLY A 379 21.52 -5.23 -10.66
N GLU A 380 20.31 -4.68 -10.59
CA GLU A 380 19.90 -3.78 -9.50
C GLU A 380 19.94 -4.44 -8.11
N VAL A 381 19.70 -5.75 -8.01
CA VAL A 381 19.78 -6.48 -6.73
C VAL A 381 21.24 -6.74 -6.35
N THR A 382 22.05 -7.17 -7.32
CA THR A 382 23.49 -7.38 -7.13
C THR A 382 24.19 -6.09 -6.71
N GLU A 383 23.93 -4.97 -7.40
CA GLU A 383 24.52 -3.66 -7.08
C GLU A 383 24.16 -3.21 -5.66
N ARG A 384 22.89 -3.39 -5.24
CA ARG A 384 22.47 -3.08 -3.87
C ARG A 384 23.18 -3.95 -2.83
N ARG A 385 23.39 -5.23 -3.14
CA ARG A 385 24.12 -6.16 -2.27
C ARG A 385 25.58 -5.72 -2.12
N GLU A 386 26.23 -5.33 -3.21
CA GLU A 386 27.60 -4.81 -3.23
C GLU A 386 27.74 -3.50 -2.45
N MET A 387 26.73 -2.63 -2.49
CA MET A 387 26.66 -1.42 -1.66
C MET A 387 26.35 -1.69 -0.17
N GLY A 388 26.20 -2.95 0.24
CA GLY A 388 25.88 -3.32 1.62
C GLY A 388 24.44 -2.97 2.04
N LEU A 389 23.54 -2.76 1.08
CA LEU A 389 22.12 -2.50 1.36
C LEU A 389 21.36 -3.82 1.61
N ASP A 390 20.34 -3.79 2.47
CA ASP A 390 19.52 -4.96 2.76
C ASP A 390 18.68 -5.37 1.54
N VAL A 391 19.00 -6.53 0.96
CA VAL A 391 18.27 -7.11 -0.17
C VAL A 391 17.14 -8.05 0.22
N LYS A 392 16.92 -8.31 1.53
CA LYS A 392 15.92 -9.29 1.99
C LYS A 392 14.49 -8.89 1.67
N ASN A 393 14.20 -7.59 1.58
CA ASN A 393 12.85 -7.05 1.45
C ASN A 393 12.52 -6.45 0.07
N ILE A 394 13.43 -6.55 -0.90
CA ILE A 394 13.25 -5.92 -2.22
C ILE A 394 12.18 -6.63 -3.03
#